data_AF-A0A520AC76-F1
#
_entry.id   AF-A0A520AC76-F1
#
_cell.length_a   1.000
_cell.length_b   1.000
_cell.length_c   1.000
_cell.angle_alpha   90.00
_cell.angle_beta   90.00
_cell.angle_gamma   90.00
#
_symmetry.space_group_name_H-M   'P 1'
#
loop_
_entity.id
_entity.type
_entity.pdbx_description
1 polymer ?
#
loop_
_entity_poly.entity_id
_entity_poly.type
_entity_poly.pdbx_seq_one_letter_code
_entity_poly.pdbx_strand_id
1 'polypeptide(L)'
;MNQFSEGEIANWIAIYLAAAMCCAIAMAMSVSVTVHGLYRDKAWEDVRSVRGAVLFLPKAWWRWQKLYLLSTPVTLGVVSYFAATMTWS
;
A
#
# COMPACT_ATOMS: atom_id res chain seq x y z
N MET A 1 5.96 13.06 -32.09
CA MET A 1 5.66 12.89 -30.65
C MET A 1 4.84 14.10 -30.24
N ASN A 2 3.58 13.93 -29.86
CA ASN A 2 2.78 15.04 -29.34
C ASN A 2 3.43 15.52 -28.04
N GLN A 3 3.79 16.79 -28.00
CA GLN A 3 4.28 17.43 -26.79
C GLN A 3 3.06 17.72 -25.91
N PHE A 4 3.05 17.21 -24.69
CA PHE A 4 1.98 17.47 -23.73
C PHE A 4 1.91 18.98 -23.42
N SER A 5 0.69 19.49 -23.28
CA SER A 5 0.43 20.81 -22.72
C SER A 5 0.88 20.89 -21.27
N GLU A 6 1.20 22.09 -20.78
CA GLU A 6 1.56 22.32 -19.37
C GLU A 6 0.48 21.81 -18.40
N GLY A 7 -0.80 21.94 -18.79
CA GLY A 7 -1.94 21.43 -18.00
C GLY A 7 -1.98 19.89 -17.94
N GLU A 8 -1.67 19.21 -19.03
CA GLU A 8 -1.62 17.74 -19.05
C GLU A 8 -0.47 17.20 -18.20
N ILE A 9 0.68 17.88 -18.22
CA ILE A 9 1.83 17.55 -17.36
C ILE A 9 1.45 17.71 -15.88
N ALA A 10 0.78 18.81 -15.53
CA ALA A 10 0.31 19.03 -14.16
C ALA A 10 -0.68 17.95 -13.70
N ASN A 11 -1.61 17.52 -14.58
CA ASN A 11 -2.53 16.43 -14.28
C ASN A 11 -1.81 15.10 -14.02
N TRP A 12 -0.81 14.75 -14.85
CA TRP A 12 0.01 13.57 -14.62
C TRP A 12 0.74 13.61 -13.28
N ILE A 13 1.35 14.75 -12.94
CA ILE A 13 2.00 14.95 -11.64
C ILE A 13 1.00 14.78 -10.49
N ALA A 14 -0.20 15.35 -10.61
CA ALA A 14 -1.26 15.22 -9.61
C ALA A 14 -1.69 13.76 -9.42
N ILE A 15 -1.83 12.99 -10.50
CA ILE A 15 -2.15 11.55 -10.45
C ILE A 15 -1.05 10.75 -9.75
N TYR A 16 0.22 11.02 -10.07
CA TYR A 16 1.34 10.34 -9.40
C TYR A 16 1.39 10.67 -7.91
N LEU A 17 1.14 11.93 -7.53
CA LEU A 17 1.06 12.34 -6.12
C LEU A 17 -0.11 11.66 -5.39
N ALA A 18 -1.30 11.63 -6.00
CA ALA A 18 -2.47 10.97 -5.43
C ALA A 18 -2.21 9.46 -5.23
N ALA A 19 -1.60 8.79 -6.21
CA ALA A 19 -1.21 7.39 -6.10
C ALA A 19 -0.19 7.18 -4.98
N ALA A 20 0.84 8.02 -4.88
CA ALA A 20 1.85 7.95 -3.84
C ALA A 20 1.25 8.12 -2.43
N MET A 21 0.32 9.05 -2.25
CA MET A 21 -0.41 9.24 -1.00
C MET A 21 -1.24 8.01 -0.62
N CYS A 22 -1.97 7.42 -1.58
CA CYS A 22 -2.75 6.20 -1.34
C CYS A 22 -1.83 5.04 -0.91
N CYS A 23 -0.70 4.85 -1.59
CA CYS A 23 0.30 3.85 -1.22
C CYS A 23 0.88 4.09 0.18
N ALA A 24 1.18 5.34 0.55
CA ALA A 24 1.70 5.67 1.87
C ALA A 24 0.70 5.36 2.99
N ILE A 25 -0.57 5.71 2.79
CA ILE A 25 -1.65 5.39 3.76
C ILE A 25 -1.83 3.88 3.88
N ALA A 26 -1.88 3.17 2.75
CA ALA A 26 -1.99 1.72 2.73
C ALA A 26 -0.83 1.04 3.45
N MET A 27 0.40 1.51 3.23
CA MET A 27 1.58 1.02 3.92
C MET A 27 1.49 1.25 5.43
N ALA A 28 1.12 2.45 5.86
CA ALA A 28 0.94 2.78 7.28
C ALA A 28 -0.11 1.88 7.95
N MET A 29 -1.25 1.66 7.29
CA MET A 29 -2.31 0.79 7.79
C MET A 29 -1.87 -0.68 7.83
N SER A 30 -1.22 -1.17 6.78
CA SER A 30 -0.71 -2.55 6.71
C SER A 30 0.31 -2.83 7.81
N VAL A 31 1.25 -1.91 8.06
CA VAL A 31 2.23 -2.01 9.16
C VAL A 31 1.52 -1.98 10.51
N SER A 32 0.60 -1.05 10.72
CA SER A 32 -0.13 -0.91 11.99
C SER A 32 -0.93 -2.16 12.34
N VAL A 33 -1.67 -2.72 11.38
CA VAL A 33 -2.45 -3.95 11.56
C VAL A 33 -1.52 -5.15 11.81
N THR A 34 -0.40 -5.23 11.09
CA THR A 34 0.59 -6.30 11.26
C THR A 34 1.21 -6.26 12.65
N VAL A 35 1.65 -5.09 13.12
CA VAL A 35 2.22 -4.88 14.47
C VAL A 35 1.18 -5.16 15.56
N HIS A 36 -0.05 -4.68 15.39
CA HIS A 36 -1.13 -4.95 16.34
C HIS A 36 -1.46 -6.45 16.44
N GLY A 37 -1.52 -7.14 15.30
CA GLY A 37 -1.70 -8.60 15.27
C GLY A 37 -0.56 -9.35 15.95
N LEU A 38 0.68 -8.93 15.69
CA LEU A 38 1.88 -9.47 16.35
C LEU A 38 1.86 -9.31 17.87
N TYR A 39 1.43 -8.14 18.35
CA TYR A 39 1.30 -7.84 19.77
C TYR A 39 0.19 -8.67 20.42
N ARG A 40 -0.98 -8.77 19.77
CA ARG A 40 -2.14 -9.52 20.28
C ARG A 40 -1.93 -11.04 20.27
N ASP A 41 -1.32 -11.58 19.22
CA ASP A 41 -1.05 -13.02 19.08
C ASP A 41 0.05 -13.51 20.03
N LYS A 42 0.66 -12.60 20.84
CA LYS A 42 1.86 -12.88 21.65
C LYS A 42 2.89 -13.67 20.87
N ALA A 43 3.11 -13.33 19.61
CA ALA A 43 3.92 -14.15 18.71
C ALA A 43 5.37 -14.33 19.21
N TRP A 44 5.81 -13.47 20.13
CA TRP A 44 7.03 -13.60 20.95
C TRP A 44 7.12 -14.90 21.76
N GLU A 45 6.00 -15.49 22.20
CA GLU A 45 5.97 -16.79 22.89
C GLU A 45 6.32 -17.94 21.93
N ASP A 46 5.87 -17.86 20.68
CA ASP A 46 6.09 -18.88 19.64
C ASP A 46 7.51 -18.82 19.06
N VAL A 47 8.15 -17.64 19.08
CA VAL A 47 9.56 -17.43 18.70
C VAL A 47 10.55 -18.12 19.66
N ARG A 48 10.11 -18.55 20.86
CA ARG A 48 10.98 -19.33 21.78
C ARG A 48 11.34 -20.73 21.23
N SER A 49 10.66 -21.20 20.19
CA SER A 49 11.01 -22.43 19.48
C SER A 49 11.77 -22.11 18.18
N VAL A 50 12.85 -22.84 17.89
CA VAL A 50 13.65 -22.69 16.65
C VAL A 50 12.77 -22.79 15.40
N ARG A 51 11.78 -23.69 15.41
CA ARG A 51 10.81 -23.85 14.32
C ARG A 51 9.85 -22.66 14.20
N GLY A 52 9.48 -22.05 15.33
CA GLY A 52 8.65 -20.84 15.37
C GLY A 52 9.39 -19.63 14.83
N ALA A 53 10.66 -19.43 15.23
CA ALA A 53 11.50 -18.34 14.74
C ALA A 53 11.75 -18.40 13.22
N VAL A 54 12.02 -19.59 12.68
CA VAL A 54 12.26 -19.77 11.22
C VAL A 54 10.99 -19.50 10.40
N LEU A 55 9.81 -19.88 10.90
CA LEU A 55 8.54 -19.69 10.18
C LEU A 55 7.90 -18.32 10.41
N PHE A 56 8.38 -17.54 11.37
CA PHE A 56 7.81 -16.27 11.77
C PHE A 56 7.98 -15.18 10.70
N LEU A 57 9.21 -14.96 10.22
CA LEU A 57 9.48 -13.97 9.17
C LEU A 57 8.66 -14.20 7.89
N PRO A 58 8.67 -15.40 7.26
CA PRO A 58 7.91 -15.62 6.03
C PRO A 58 6.40 -15.52 6.24
N LYS A 59 5.87 -15.93 7.40
CA LYS A 59 4.44 -15.75 7.72
C LYS A 59 4.08 -14.28 7.93
N ALA A 60 4.90 -13.52 8.67
CA ALA A 60 4.69 -12.10 8.90
C ALA A 60 4.77 -11.31 7.58
N TRP A 61 5.77 -11.60 6.76
CA TRP A 61 5.92 -11.04 5.41
C TRP A 61 4.70 -11.33 4.53
N TRP A 62 4.24 -12.59 4.50
CA TRP A 62 3.07 -12.98 3.70
C TRP A 62 1.78 -12.29 4.16
N ARG A 63 1.58 -12.14 5.47
CA ARG A 63 0.45 -11.38 6.03
C ARG A 63 0.50 -9.90 5.60
N TRP A 64 1.67 -9.28 5.71
CA TRP A 64 1.89 -7.88 5.29
C TRP A 64 1.65 -7.69 3.79
N GLN A 65 2.14 -8.62 2.95
CA GLN A 65 1.97 -8.56 1.49
C GLN A 65 0.49 -8.66 1.09
N LYS A 66 -0.29 -9.56 1.69
CA LYS A 66 -1.73 -9.64 1.41
C LYS A 66 -2.47 -8.36 1.77
N LEU A 67 -2.16 -7.77 2.93
CA LEU A 67 -2.76 -6.51 3.37
C LEU A 67 -2.41 -5.36 2.42
N TYR A 68 -1.17 -5.32 1.93
CA TYR A 68 -0.73 -4.34 0.95
C TYR A 68 -1.40 -4.53 -0.43
N LEU A 69 -1.52 -5.77 -0.93
CA LEU A 69 -2.19 -6.01 -2.21
C LEU A 69 -3.70 -5.77 -2.15
N LEU A 70 -4.32 -5.88 -0.97
CA LEU A 70 -5.72 -5.55 -0.76
C LEU A 70 -6.01 -4.05 -0.98
N SER A 71 -5.02 -3.16 -0.78
CA SER A 71 -5.20 -1.73 -1.02
C SER A 71 -5.08 -1.33 -2.49
N THR A 72 -4.53 -2.19 -3.35
CA THR A 72 -4.37 -1.94 -4.79
C THR A 72 -5.68 -1.60 -5.50
N PRO A 73 -6.78 -2.38 -5.38
CA PRO A 73 -8.04 -2.04 -6.03
C PRO A 73 -8.63 -0.71 -5.53
N VAL A 74 -8.48 -0.42 -4.24
CA VAL A 74 -8.94 0.86 -3.66
C VAL A 74 -8.11 2.03 -4.20
N THR A 75 -6.79 1.87 -4.26
CA THR A 75 -5.86 2.87 -4.80
C THR A 75 -6.16 3.16 -6.27
N LEU A 76 -6.35 2.11 -7.08
CA LEU A 76 -6.73 2.25 -8.48
C LEU A 76 -8.08 2.95 -8.63
N GLY A 77 -9.08 2.60 -7.79
CA GLY A 77 -10.38 3.25 -7.80
C GLY A 77 -10.30 4.75 -7.50
N VAL A 78 -9.58 5.14 -6.44
CA VAL A 78 -9.39 6.55 -6.05
C VAL A 78 -8.64 7.33 -7.13
N VAL A 79 -7.53 6.80 -7.63
CA VAL A 79 -6.71 7.49 -8.63
C VAL A 79 -7.44 7.61 -9.97
N SER A 80 -8.17 6.58 -10.39
CA SER A 80 -8.98 6.63 -11.63
C SER A 80 -10.13 7.62 -11.51
N TYR A 81 -10.83 7.64 -10.37
CA TYR A 81 -11.86 8.64 -10.11
C TYR A 81 -11.30 10.05 -10.12
N PHE A 82 -10.16 10.26 -9.45
CA PHE A 82 -9.47 11.56 -9.44
C PHE A 82 -9.06 12.01 -10.85
N ALA A 83 -8.48 11.12 -11.65
CA ALA A 83 -8.13 11.39 -13.04
C ALA A 83 -9.36 11.78 -13.88
N ALA A 84 -10.52 11.16 -13.63
CA ALA A 84 -11.77 11.49 -14.32
C ALA A 84 -12.33 12.87 -13.96
N THR A 85 -11.89 13.48 -12.83
CA THR A 85 -12.29 14.85 -12.46
C THR A 85 -11.43 15.94 -13.09
N MET A 86 -10.33 15.59 -13.77
CA MET A 86 -9.41 16.55 -14.38
C MET A 86 -9.79 16.90 -15.82
N THR A 87 -9.42 18.10 -16.26
CA THR A 87 -9.57 18.53 -17.65
C THR A 87 -8.31 18.17 -18.45
N TRP A 88 -8.48 17.36 -19.50
CA TRP A 88 -7.39 16.80 -20.31
C TRP A 88 -7.21 17.45 -21.68
N SER A 89 -8.00 18.48 -21.99
CA SER A 89 -8.05 19.16 -23.29
C SER A 89 -7.71 20.64 -23.17
#